data_AF-A0A249P8G2-F1
#
_entry.id   AF-A0A249P8G2-F1
#
_cell.length_a   1.000
_cell.length_b   1.000
_cell.length_c   1.000
_cell.angle_alpha   90.00
_cell.angle_beta   90.00
_cell.angle_gamma   90.00
#
_symmetry.space_group_name_H-M   'P 1'
#
loop_
_entity.id
_entity.type
_entity.pdbx_description
1 polymer ?
#
loop_
_entity_poly.entity_id
_entity_poly.type
_entity_poly.pdbx_seq_one_letter_code
_entity_poly.pdbx_strand_id
1 'polypeptide(L)' 'MDALSSHIVAELQEDEIDLLRTVFGRLCTEYKIATQGEQTEHLARFLVKELRRGVRDEDSLLDAARLFHGG' A
#
# COMPACT_ATOMS: atom_id res chain seq x y z
N MET A 1 1.21 -21.64 -0.14
CA MET A 1 2.07 -20.48 0.14
C MET A 1 1.26 -19.57 1.07
N ASP A 2 1.14 -19.90 2.36
CA ASP A 2 0.03 -19.35 3.19
C ASP A 2 0.46 -18.83 4.57
N ALA A 3 1.74 -18.94 4.92
CA ALA A 3 2.21 -18.49 6.24
C ALA A 3 2.52 -16.98 6.30
N LEU A 4 2.85 -16.36 5.16
CA LEU A 4 3.21 -14.94 5.12
C LEU A 4 1.97 -14.03 5.10
N SER A 5 0.86 -14.49 4.49
CA SER A 5 -0.36 -13.70 4.35
C SER A 5 -1.14 -13.54 5.67
N SER A 6 -1.18 -14.57 6.52
CA SER A 6 -2.04 -14.55 7.71
C SER A 6 -1.51 -13.65 8.83
N HIS A 7 -0.19 -13.57 9.02
CA HIS A 7 0.38 -12.75 10.09
C HIS A 7 0.44 -11.26 9.77
N ILE A 8 0.51 -10.89 8.48
CA ILE A 8 0.50 -9.49 8.06
C ILE A 8 -0.92 -8.92 8.14
N VAL A 9 -1.93 -9.73 7.82
CA VAL A 9 -3.34 -9.34 7.87
C VAL A 9 -3.91 -9.37 9.29
N ALA A 10 -3.41 -10.25 10.18
CA ALA A 10 -3.93 -10.38 11.55
C ALA A 10 -3.74 -9.14 12.44
N GLU A 11 -2.84 -8.23 12.08
CA GLU A 11 -2.62 -6.96 12.81
C GLU A 11 -3.31 -5.76 12.14
N LEU A 12 -3.92 -5.94 10.98
CA LEU A 12 -4.57 -4.90 10.21
C LEU A 12 -6.08 -4.97 10.43
N GLN A 13 -6.67 -3.86 10.88
CA GLN A 13 -8.11 -3.71 10.94
C GLN A 13 -8.72 -3.71 9.54
N GLU A 14 -9.97 -4.12 9.40
CA GLU A 14 -10.67 -4.11 8.11
C GLU A 14 -10.62 -2.72 7.45
N ASP A 15 -10.73 -1.66 8.24
CA ASP A 15 -10.61 -0.27 7.78
C ASP A 15 -9.22 0.05 7.20
N GLU A 16 -8.16 -0.54 7.76
CA GLU A 16 -6.78 -0.36 7.28
C GLU A 16 -6.56 -1.11 5.95
N ILE A 17 -7.22 -2.25 5.78
CA ILE A 17 -7.19 -3.03 4.54
C ILE A 17 -7.95 -2.29 3.42
N ASP A 18 -9.12 -1.72 3.73
CA ASP A 18 -9.91 -0.94 2.79
C ASP A 18 -9.19 0.35 2.37
N LEU A 19 -8.52 1.02 3.32
CA LEU A 19 -7.66 2.16 3.06
C LEU A 19 -6.51 1.81 2.10
N LEU A 20 -5.77 0.72 2.39
CA LEU A 20 -4.67 0.28 1.54
C LEU A 20 -5.13 -0.04 0.12
N ARG A 21 -6.27 -0.73 -0.03
CA ARG A 21 -6.85 -1.03 -1.35
C ARG A 21 -7.22 0.23 -2.12
N THR A 22 -7.80 1.21 -1.44
CA THR A 22 -8.22 2.48 -2.04
C THR A 22 -7.01 3.28 -2.52
N VAL A 23 -6.01 3.48 -1.65
CA VAL A 23 -4.77 4.17 -1.97
C VAL A 23 -4.04 3.48 -3.13
N PHE A 24 -3.91 2.16 -3.05
CA PHE A 24 -3.24 1.37 -4.07
C PHE A 24 -3.95 1.45 -5.43
N GLY A 25 -5.29 1.34 -5.45
CA GLY A 25 -6.08 1.48 -6.68
C GLY A 25 -5.93 2.86 -7.33
N ARG A 26 -5.90 3.93 -6.51
CA ARG A 26 -5.63 5.29 -6.98
C ARG A 26 -4.24 5.40 -7.60
N LEU A 27 -3.21 4.92 -6.92
CA LEU A 27 -1.82 4.97 -7.41
C LEU A 27 -1.63 4.14 -8.68
N CYS A 28 -2.23 2.96 -8.78
CA CYS A 28 -2.21 2.16 -10.01
C CYS A 28 -2.83 2.93 -11.19
N THR A 29 -3.91 3.68 -10.94
CA THR A 29 -4.57 4.50 -11.96
C THR A 29 -3.73 5.72 -12.33
N GLU A 30 -3.19 6.43 -11.33
CA GLU A 30 -2.41 7.67 -11.49
C GLU A 30 -1.10 7.42 -12.23
N TYR A 31 -0.36 6.37 -11.84
CA TYR A 31 0.94 6.02 -12.41
C TYR A 31 0.86 5.02 -13.56
N LYS A 32 -0.35 4.58 -13.95
CA LYS A 32 -0.57 3.49 -14.92
C LYS A 32 0.27 2.25 -14.62
N ILE A 33 0.49 1.96 -13.33
CA ILE A 33 1.26 0.81 -12.89
C ILE A 33 0.43 -0.43 -13.24
N ALA A 34 1.04 -1.36 -13.97
CA ALA A 34 0.42 -2.64 -14.26
C ALA A 34 0.10 -3.35 -12.93
N THR A 35 -1.05 -4.01 -12.84
CA THR A 35 -1.47 -4.75 -11.63
C THR A 35 -0.51 -5.86 -11.22
N GLN A 36 0.48 -6.17 -12.05
CA GLN A 36 1.54 -7.14 -11.81
C GLN A 36 2.89 -6.56 -12.25
N GLY A 37 3.90 -6.70 -11.40
CA GLY A 37 5.26 -6.24 -11.66
C GLY A 37 6.01 -5.90 -10.38
N GLU A 38 7.33 -5.73 -10.52
CA GLU A 38 8.21 -5.39 -9.39
C GLU A 38 7.84 -4.05 -8.74
N GLN A 39 7.41 -3.06 -9.54
CA GLN A 39 6.95 -1.76 -9.05
C GLN A 39 5.71 -1.86 -8.17
N THR A 40 4.78 -2.72 -8.56
CA THR A 40 3.51 -2.98 -7.88
C THR A 40 3.74 -3.64 -6.52
N GLU A 41 4.66 -4.61 -6.47
CA GLU A 41 5.04 -5.26 -5.22
C GLU A 41 5.79 -4.29 -4.29
N HIS A 42 6.69 -3.46 -4.83
CA HIS A 42 7.39 -2.44 -4.06
C HIS A 42 6.42 -1.44 -3.44
N LEU A 43 5.44 -0.97 -4.21
CA LEU A 43 4.43 -0.03 -3.76
C LEU A 43 3.57 -0.62 -2.64
N ALA A 44 3.11 -1.87 -2.81
CA ALA A 44 2.32 -2.57 -1.80
C ALA A 44 3.11 -2.74 -0.49
N ARG A 45 4.38 -3.15 -0.57
CA ARG A 45 5.25 -3.29 0.60
C ARG A 45 5.50 -1.93 1.29
N PHE A 46 5.68 -0.87 0.52
CA PHE A 46 5.87 0.49 1.05
C PHE A 46 4.65 0.96 1.83
N LEU A 47 3.45 0.84 1.25
CA LEU A 47 2.20 1.26 1.90
C LEU A 47 1.94 0.49 3.21
N VAL A 48 2.15 -0.82 3.21
CA VAL A 48 2.04 -1.65 4.43
C VAL A 48 3.05 -1.21 5.50
N LYS A 49 4.26 -0.81 5.10
CA LYS A 49 5.28 -0.33 6.03
C LYS A 49 4.91 1.03 6.65
N GLU A 50 4.39 1.97 5.86
CA GLU A 50 3.95 3.27 6.36
C GLU A 50 2.76 3.12 7.30
N LEU A 51 1.82 2.24 6.97
CA LEU A 51 0.68 1.97 7.83
C LEU A 51 1.10 1.33 9.16
N ARG A 52 2.08 0.41 9.14
CA ARG A 52 2.71 -0.12 10.37
C ARG A 52 3.48 0.92 11.18
N ARG A 53 3.93 2.02 10.56
CA ARG A 53 4.52 3.17 11.28
C ARG A 53 3.47 4.07 11.92
N GLY A 54 2.19 3.82 11.68
CA GLY A 54 1.06 4.57 12.22
C GLY A 54 0.46 5.58 11.25
N VAL A 55 0.85 5.57 9.96
CA VAL A 55 0.23 6.43 8.94
C VAL A 55 -1.10 5.82 8.53
N ARG A 56 -2.20 6.42 8.98
CA ARG A 56 -3.58 5.92 8.77
C ARG A 56 -4.45 6.85 7.94
N ASP A 57 -3.86 7.87 7.34
CA ASP A 57 -4.55 8.84 6.48
C ASP A 57 -4.30 8.53 5.00
N GLU A 58 -5.38 8.53 4.21
CA GLU A 58 -5.32 8.28 2.76
C GLU A 58 -4.35 9.26 2.07
N ASP A 59 -4.53 10.56 2.32
CA ASP A 59 -3.70 11.60 1.72
C ASP A 59 -2.23 11.47 2.13
N SER A 60 -1.94 11.11 3.38
CA SER A 60 -0.57 10.91 3.85
C SER A 60 0.09 9.72 3.17
N LEU A 61 -0.64 8.62 2.96
CA LEU A 61 -0.14 7.45 2.24
C LEU A 61 0.06 7.75 0.75
N LEU A 62 -0.83 8.51 0.13
CA LEU A 62 -0.70 8.96 -1.26
C LEU A 62 0.50 9.89 -1.42
N ASP A 63 0.69 10.87 -0.54
CA ASP A 63 1.81 11.81 -0.58
C ASP A 63 3.16 11.09 -0.39
N ALA A 64 3.23 10.17 0.59
CA ALA A 64 4.40 9.33 0.81
C ALA A 64 4.72 8.44 -0.40
N ALA A 65 3.70 7.86 -1.04
CA ALA A 65 3.89 7.05 -2.25
C ALA A 65 4.32 7.90 -3.45
N ARG A 66 3.81 9.13 -3.59
CA ARG A 66 4.23 10.08 -4.61
C ARG A 66 5.69 10.48 -4.44
N LEU A 67 6.12 10.75 -3.20
CA LEU A 67 7.52 11.01 -2.86
C LEU A 67 8.42 9.81 -3.17
N PHE A 68 7.93 8.58 -2.96
CA PHE A 68 8.67 7.36 -3.26
C PHE A 68 8.82 7.08 -4.76
N HIS A 69 7.80 7.42 -5.58
CA HIS A 69 7.80 7.16 -7.04
C HIS A 69 8.34 8.34 -7.87
N GLY A 70 8.33 9.57 -7.32
CA GLY A 70 8.76 10.80 -7.99
C GLY A 70 10.17 11.28 -7.62
N GLY A 71 10.95 10.49 -6.88
CA GLY A 71 12.34 10.78 -6.48
C GLY A 71 13.38 10.25 -7.45
#